data_AF-G0TR08-F1
#
_entry.id   AF-G0TR08-F1
#
_cell.length_a   1.000
_cell.length_b   1.000
_cell.length_c   1.000
_cell.angle_alpha   90.00
_cell.angle_beta   90.00
_cell.angle_gamma   90.00
#
_symmetry.space_group_name_H-M   'P 1'
#
loop_
_entity.id
_entity.type
_entity.pdbx_description
1 polymer ?
#
loop_
_entity_poly.entity_id
_entity_poly.type
_entity_poly.pdbx_seq_one_letter_code
_entity_poly.pdbx_strand_id
1 'polypeptide(L)'
;MMIGAHNLPSTNVREVPAPGETLQQNEQPYNVEQLQAEFHVLSPRETYHELCHRSQCRPISTVALMFSPNIGQWNVTTNLDFSHSYIGPRGVRPVVEICKRLPALKSFNCANNYLTNDSVYYIMRMAIHHPALEHLELSGNAFISWTGGNFLVELSLRNNNIKEICILETAVPLEVSETIFKNTRRNCALAYQASGLPPKATSHPTAIHLRAMKRFFMDMQKDGTVHRSMLAEGYKERLRILGQEHSIASCSDTFFEEFCNRVPMEWIPWEAFVITVKLDGAVYDEEMVKNLRRVFLEFNVMPLLGVEGFVMVRDLAAVYTRLYGMRPTQEVMDDTYGVLGLDDTMTLHWDEFLVVLSSSVVRNNKYSMHLDLTPSNHSRSMLHF
;
A
#
# COMPACT_ATOMS: atom_id res chain seq x y z
N MET A 1 70.35 15.00 -27.69
CA MET A 1 69.19 15.85 -28.01
C MET A 1 68.31 15.07 -28.99
N MET A 2 67.38 14.28 -28.46
CA MET A 2 66.29 13.62 -29.18
C MET A 2 65.13 13.54 -28.18
N ILE A 3 64.03 14.22 -28.48
CA ILE A 3 62.83 14.26 -27.63
C ILE A 3 61.82 13.30 -28.26
N GLY A 4 61.48 12.24 -27.53
CA GLY A 4 60.45 11.28 -27.91
C GLY A 4 59.05 11.84 -27.63
N ALA A 5 58.16 11.71 -28.61
CA ALA A 5 56.75 12.08 -28.49
C ALA A 5 55.98 10.97 -27.75
N HIS A 6 55.36 11.32 -26.63
CA HIS A 6 54.39 10.48 -25.94
C HIS A 6 52.99 10.70 -26.53
N ASN A 7 52.39 9.62 -27.04
CA ASN A 7 50.97 9.56 -27.39
C ASN A 7 50.11 9.48 -26.11
N LEU A 8 49.17 10.40 -25.97
CA LEU A 8 48.08 10.34 -24.98
C LEU A 8 46.90 9.53 -25.57
N PRO A 9 46.20 8.70 -24.78
CA PRO A 9 45.02 7.99 -25.24
C PRO A 9 43.81 8.94 -25.31
N SER A 10 43.16 8.95 -26.48
CA SER A 10 41.92 9.65 -26.75
C SER A 10 40.79 9.12 -25.87
N THR A 11 40.24 9.99 -25.02
CA THR A 11 39.02 9.75 -24.26
C THR A 11 37.83 9.70 -25.20
N ASN A 12 37.20 8.53 -25.31
CA ASN A 12 35.93 8.31 -26.00
C ASN A 12 34.81 9.10 -25.29
N VAL A 13 34.47 10.27 -25.84
CA VAL A 13 33.27 11.00 -25.47
C VAL A 13 32.10 10.30 -26.15
N ARG A 14 31.24 9.62 -25.37
CA ARG A 14 29.96 9.08 -25.88
C ARG A 14 29.05 10.26 -26.22
N GLU A 15 28.77 10.43 -27.51
CA GLU A 15 27.76 11.34 -28.03
C GLU A 15 26.36 10.99 -27.50
N VAL A 16 25.53 12.03 -27.37
CA VAL A 16 24.11 11.92 -26.99
C VAL A 16 23.33 11.28 -28.14
N PRO A 17 22.49 10.27 -27.91
CA PRO A 17 21.75 9.64 -29.00
C PRO A 17 20.61 10.55 -29.49
N ALA A 18 20.42 10.54 -30.81
CA ALA A 18 19.39 11.29 -31.52
C ALA A 18 17.97 10.77 -31.21
N PRO A 19 16.92 11.60 -31.36
CA PRO A 19 15.55 11.20 -31.04
C PRO A 19 15.03 10.25 -32.14
N GLY A 20 14.91 8.96 -31.80
CA GLY A 20 14.42 7.92 -32.70
C GLY A 20 15.06 6.55 -32.53
N GLU A 21 16.06 6.38 -31.66
CA GLU A 21 16.62 5.05 -31.38
C GLU A 21 15.61 4.17 -30.62
N THR A 22 15.30 3.04 -31.24
CA THR A 22 14.44 1.96 -30.73
C THR A 22 14.87 1.49 -29.34
N LEU A 23 13.87 1.23 -28.47
CA LEU A 23 13.94 0.78 -27.07
C LEU A 23 14.62 -0.59 -26.83
N GLN A 24 15.58 -1.01 -27.66
CA GLN A 24 16.19 -2.34 -27.64
C GLN A 24 17.71 -2.36 -27.34
N GLN A 25 18.27 -1.36 -26.67
CA GLN A 25 19.64 -1.45 -26.19
C GLN A 25 19.71 -2.09 -24.79
N ASN A 26 19.97 -3.40 -24.77
CA ASN A 26 20.53 -4.22 -23.68
C ASN A 26 20.06 -3.91 -22.26
N GLU A 27 18.88 -4.40 -21.89
CA GLU A 27 18.42 -4.49 -20.49
C GLU A 27 19.00 -5.72 -19.78
N GLN A 28 20.32 -5.79 -19.66
CA GLN A 28 20.90 -6.79 -18.77
C GLN A 28 20.71 -6.37 -17.31
N PRO A 29 20.37 -7.32 -16.41
CA PRO A 29 20.38 -7.08 -14.97
C PRO A 29 21.73 -6.51 -14.56
N TYR A 30 21.73 -5.47 -13.72
CA TYR A 30 22.97 -4.95 -13.16
C TYR A 30 23.49 -5.89 -12.06
N ASN A 31 24.81 -6.01 -11.95
CA ASN A 31 25.46 -6.76 -10.88
C ASN A 31 25.84 -5.81 -9.73
N VAL A 32 25.21 -6.00 -8.57
CA VAL A 32 25.40 -5.12 -7.40
C VAL A 32 26.86 -5.11 -6.91
N GLU A 33 27.52 -6.26 -6.86
CA GLU A 33 28.91 -6.40 -6.40
C GLU A 33 29.87 -5.65 -7.33
N GLN A 34 29.65 -5.76 -8.65
CA GLN A 34 30.43 -5.02 -9.64
C GLN A 34 30.25 -3.50 -9.49
N LEU A 35 29.01 -3.04 -9.29
CA LEU A 35 28.71 -1.62 -9.09
C LEU A 35 29.31 -1.08 -7.78
N GLN A 36 29.36 -1.89 -6.73
CA GLN A 36 30.00 -1.53 -5.45
C GLN A 36 31.53 -1.52 -5.56
N ALA A 37 32.12 -2.48 -6.30
CA ALA A 37 33.57 -2.56 -6.51
C ALA A 37 34.15 -1.32 -7.20
N GLU A 38 33.37 -0.68 -8.08
CA GLU A 38 33.70 0.61 -8.69
C GLU A 38 34.04 1.70 -7.65
N PHE A 39 33.41 1.63 -6.47
CA PHE A 39 33.51 2.62 -5.40
C PHE A 39 34.04 2.01 -4.09
N HIS A 40 34.89 0.99 -4.17
CA HIS A 40 35.38 0.25 -2.99
C HIS A 40 36.11 1.12 -1.94
N VAL A 41 36.64 2.29 -2.32
CA VAL A 41 37.30 3.25 -1.41
C VAL A 41 36.39 4.36 -0.90
N LEU A 42 35.16 4.46 -1.41
CA LEU A 42 34.21 5.50 -1.03
C LEU A 42 33.09 4.93 -0.16
N SER A 43 32.60 5.75 0.76
CA SER A 43 31.33 5.50 1.42
C SER A 43 30.16 5.68 0.43
N PRO A 44 28.97 5.11 0.72
CA PRO A 44 27.76 5.42 -0.03
C PRO A 44 27.51 6.93 -0.16
N ARG A 45 27.72 7.69 0.93
CA ARG A 45 27.57 9.15 0.89
C ARG A 45 28.53 9.82 -0.11
N GLU A 46 29.81 9.49 -0.07
CA GLU A 46 30.79 10.06 -1.02
C GLU A 46 30.52 9.61 -2.45
N THR A 47 30.04 8.38 -2.63
CA THR A 47 29.64 7.86 -3.94
C THR A 47 28.47 8.65 -4.51
N TYR A 48 27.49 9.05 -3.71
CA TYR A 48 26.42 9.94 -4.16
C TYR A 48 26.98 11.28 -4.67
N HIS A 49 27.94 11.89 -3.96
CA HIS A 49 28.59 13.12 -4.42
C HIS A 49 29.31 12.94 -5.76
N GLU A 50 30.04 11.84 -5.93
CA GLU A 50 30.73 11.50 -7.18
C GLU A 50 29.74 11.27 -8.33
N LEU A 51 28.62 10.58 -8.08
CA LEU A 51 27.56 10.37 -9.07
C LEU A 51 26.87 11.69 -9.47
N CYS A 52 26.67 12.62 -8.53
CA CYS A 52 26.18 13.96 -8.83
C CYS A 52 27.15 14.73 -9.73
N HIS A 53 28.45 14.68 -9.43
CA HIS A 53 29.48 15.31 -10.24
C HIS A 53 29.48 14.75 -11.68
N ARG A 54 29.47 13.42 -11.84
CA ARG A 54 29.36 12.76 -13.16
C ARG A 54 28.08 13.11 -13.91
N SER A 55 26.99 13.35 -13.18
CA SER A 55 25.69 13.74 -13.74
C SER A 55 25.55 15.26 -13.96
N GLN A 56 26.63 16.03 -13.73
CA GLN A 56 26.66 17.49 -13.86
C GLN A 56 25.56 18.19 -13.05
N CYS A 57 25.26 17.70 -11.85
CA CYS A 57 24.31 18.32 -10.94
C CYS A 57 24.91 18.56 -9.56
N ARG A 58 24.36 19.54 -8.83
CA ARG A 58 24.79 19.85 -7.46
C ARG A 58 24.22 18.79 -6.50
N PRO A 59 25.04 18.17 -5.63
CA PRO A 59 24.55 17.25 -4.62
C PRO A 59 23.67 18.00 -3.61
N ILE A 60 22.55 17.38 -3.22
CA ILE A 60 21.65 17.89 -2.20
C ILE A 60 22.11 17.36 -0.84
N SER A 61 22.49 18.23 0.08
CA SER A 61 23.09 17.83 1.36
C SER A 61 22.17 16.94 2.19
N THR A 62 20.87 17.22 2.22
CA THR A 62 19.89 16.40 2.95
C THR A 62 19.77 14.99 2.37
N VAL A 63 19.78 14.85 1.04
CA VAL A 63 19.82 13.56 0.34
C VAL A 63 21.11 12.79 0.67
N ALA A 64 22.26 13.47 0.66
CA ALA A 64 23.55 12.85 0.99
C ALA A 64 23.59 12.27 2.43
N LEU A 65 22.92 12.93 3.38
CA LEU A 65 22.85 12.49 4.77
C LEU A 65 22.06 11.19 4.97
N MET A 66 21.20 10.82 4.02
CA MET A 66 20.43 9.57 4.06
C MET A 66 21.28 8.33 3.75
N PHE A 67 22.48 8.54 3.21
CA PHE A 67 23.44 7.47 2.93
C PHE A 67 24.49 7.35 4.03
N SER A 68 24.96 6.12 4.24
CA SER A 68 26.00 5.82 5.23
C SER A 68 27.29 6.58 4.92
N PRO A 69 27.93 7.19 5.92
CA PRO A 69 29.25 7.82 5.77
C PRO A 69 30.41 6.82 5.83
N ASN A 70 30.13 5.55 6.10
CA ASN A 70 31.16 4.54 6.33
C ASN A 70 31.39 3.70 5.06
N ILE A 71 32.67 3.50 4.70
CA ILE A 71 33.09 2.65 3.57
C ILE A 71 32.56 1.23 3.77
N GLY A 72 32.08 0.61 2.69
CA GLY A 72 31.58 -0.77 2.69
C GLY A 72 30.18 -0.98 3.28
N GLN A 73 29.56 0.04 3.89
CA GLN A 73 28.23 -0.05 4.49
C GLN A 73 27.10 0.12 3.46
N TRP A 74 27.07 -0.75 2.46
CA TRP A 74 26.09 -0.72 1.37
C TRP A 74 24.77 -1.45 1.69
N ASN A 75 24.81 -2.39 2.65
CA ASN A 75 23.71 -3.34 2.89
C ASN A 75 22.83 -2.95 4.08
N VAL A 76 23.04 -1.78 4.68
CA VAL A 76 22.32 -1.34 5.89
C VAL A 76 21.09 -0.50 5.58
N THR A 77 21.05 0.15 4.41
CA THR A 77 19.96 1.05 4.05
C THR A 77 18.78 0.26 3.52
N THR A 78 17.70 0.21 4.29
CA THR A 78 16.46 -0.49 3.92
C THR A 78 15.36 0.45 3.45
N ASN A 79 15.38 1.71 3.87
CA ASN A 79 14.35 2.69 3.54
C ASN A 79 15.02 4.02 3.19
N LEU A 80 14.56 4.66 2.12
CA LEU A 80 14.99 5.98 1.71
C LEU A 80 13.76 6.86 1.49
N ASP A 81 13.68 7.96 2.24
CA ASP A 81 12.62 8.94 2.12
C ASP A 81 13.17 10.27 1.61
N PHE A 82 12.98 10.47 0.31
CA PHE A 82 13.35 11.71 -0.37
C PHE A 82 12.16 12.64 -0.58
N SER A 83 11.03 12.44 0.11
CA SER A 83 9.87 13.30 -0.06
C SER A 83 10.24 14.76 0.21
N HIS A 84 9.69 15.67 -0.61
CA HIS A 84 9.95 17.12 -0.50
C HIS A 84 11.43 17.53 -0.53
N SER A 85 12.30 16.71 -1.13
CA SER A 85 13.75 16.98 -1.19
C SER A 85 14.19 17.76 -2.44
N TYR A 86 13.24 18.16 -3.29
CA TYR A 86 13.49 18.93 -4.53
C TYR A 86 14.55 18.30 -5.44
N ILE A 87 14.57 16.96 -5.51
CA ILE A 87 15.52 16.21 -6.35
C ILE A 87 15.36 16.60 -7.83
N GLY A 88 14.11 16.73 -8.29
CA GLY A 88 13.77 17.07 -9.66
C GLY A 88 14.26 16.05 -10.71
N PRO A 89 13.96 16.28 -12.00
CA PRO A 89 14.22 15.29 -13.05
C PRO A 89 15.70 15.02 -13.33
N ARG A 90 16.60 15.98 -13.05
CA ARG A 90 18.05 15.79 -13.22
C ARG A 90 18.68 15.13 -11.99
N GLY A 91 18.29 15.55 -10.79
CA GLY A 91 18.87 15.04 -9.55
C GLY A 91 18.48 13.59 -9.25
N VAL A 92 17.39 13.08 -9.84
CA VAL A 92 16.95 11.70 -9.61
C VAL A 92 17.93 10.68 -10.20
N ARG A 93 18.68 11.05 -11.23
CA ARG A 93 19.64 10.18 -11.92
C ARG A 93 20.74 9.65 -10.97
N PRO A 94 21.52 10.51 -10.28
CA PRO A 94 22.50 10.03 -9.31
C PRO A 94 21.85 9.29 -8.13
N VAL A 95 20.62 9.65 -7.76
CA VAL A 95 19.86 8.96 -6.69
C VAL A 95 19.54 7.52 -7.08
N VAL A 96 18.93 7.29 -8.25
CA VAL A 96 18.64 5.91 -8.68
C VAL A 96 19.92 5.11 -8.94
N GLU A 97 21.00 5.77 -9.36
CA GLU A 97 22.27 5.11 -9.61
C GLU A 97 22.91 4.61 -8.31
N ILE A 98 22.89 5.40 -7.23
CA ILE A 98 23.32 4.88 -5.94
C ILE A 98 22.37 3.80 -5.40
N CYS A 99 21.06 3.89 -5.62
CA CYS A 99 20.10 2.86 -5.18
C CYS A 99 20.39 1.48 -5.78
N LYS A 100 20.91 1.38 -7.02
CA LYS A 100 21.35 0.09 -7.60
C LYS A 100 22.44 -0.62 -6.79
N ARG A 101 23.15 0.12 -5.93
CA ARG A 101 24.23 -0.38 -5.05
C ARG A 101 23.74 -0.73 -3.65
N LEU A 102 22.44 -0.61 -3.35
CA LEU A 102 21.85 -0.81 -2.03
C LEU A 102 20.95 -2.06 -2.03
N PRO A 103 21.49 -3.28 -1.99
CA PRO A 103 20.71 -4.50 -2.20
C PRO A 103 19.66 -4.76 -1.12
N ALA A 104 19.77 -4.12 0.06
CA ALA A 104 18.81 -4.24 1.15
C ALA A 104 17.66 -3.22 1.07
N LEU A 105 17.65 -2.31 0.08
CA LEU A 105 16.63 -1.27 -0.05
C LEU A 105 15.27 -1.88 -0.37
N LYS A 106 14.31 -1.67 0.54
CA LYS A 106 12.92 -2.15 0.47
C LYS A 106 11.90 -1.07 0.15
N SER A 107 12.16 0.17 0.54
CA SER A 107 11.26 1.29 0.32
C SER A 107 12.00 2.50 -0.24
N PHE A 108 11.47 3.06 -1.33
CA PHE A 108 12.01 4.24 -2.00
C PHE A 108 10.89 5.25 -2.22
N ASN A 109 10.95 6.35 -1.48
CA ASN A 109 9.97 7.43 -1.52
C ASN A 109 10.57 8.67 -2.19
N CYS A 110 9.93 9.12 -3.28
CA CYS A 110 10.21 10.36 -3.99
C CYS A 110 8.95 11.19 -4.21
N ALA A 111 7.98 11.14 -3.28
CA ALA A 111 6.81 11.99 -3.34
C ALA A 111 7.16 13.48 -3.37
N ASN A 112 6.35 14.30 -4.03
CA ASN A 112 6.48 15.76 -4.04
C ASN A 112 7.88 16.27 -4.46
N ASN A 113 8.43 15.76 -5.57
CA ASN A 113 9.76 16.13 -6.08
C ASN A 113 9.75 16.72 -7.50
N TYR A 114 8.57 17.05 -8.04
CA TYR A 114 8.38 17.53 -9.41
C TYR A 114 9.00 16.58 -10.46
N LEU A 115 8.87 15.27 -10.22
CA LEU A 115 9.35 14.25 -11.14
C LEU A 115 8.50 14.20 -12.41
N THR A 116 9.14 13.80 -13.51
CA THR A 116 8.55 13.68 -14.84
C THR A 116 8.56 12.22 -15.32
N ASN A 117 7.95 11.94 -16.47
CA ASN A 117 8.00 10.62 -17.11
C ASN A 117 9.44 10.10 -17.30
N ASP A 118 10.39 10.97 -17.68
CA ASP A 118 11.80 10.60 -17.80
C ASP A 118 12.40 10.16 -16.46
N SER A 119 11.97 10.81 -15.37
CA SER A 119 12.39 10.43 -14.02
C SER A 119 11.92 9.02 -13.69
N VAL A 120 10.66 8.71 -14.03
CA VAL A 120 10.06 7.39 -13.84
C VAL A 120 10.76 6.33 -14.68
N TYR A 121 11.18 6.64 -15.90
CA TYR A 121 12.00 5.73 -16.72
C TYR A 121 13.28 5.31 -16.00
N TYR A 122 14.02 6.26 -15.42
CA TYR A 122 15.24 5.94 -14.66
C TYR A 122 14.96 5.14 -13.39
N ILE A 123 13.88 5.47 -12.68
CA ILE A 123 13.43 4.72 -11.50
C ILE A 123 13.07 3.29 -11.88
N MET A 124 12.30 3.10 -12.95
CA MET A 124 11.93 1.79 -13.49
C MET A 124 13.17 0.96 -13.83
N ARG A 125 14.15 1.53 -14.56
CA ARG A 125 15.40 0.83 -14.92
C ARG A 125 16.22 0.36 -13.71
N MET A 126 16.17 1.08 -12.59
CA MET A 126 16.75 0.63 -11.33
C MET A 126 15.88 -0.44 -10.68
N ALA A 127 14.59 -0.17 -10.54
CA ALA A 127 13.67 -0.98 -9.76
C ALA A 127 13.41 -2.35 -10.40
N ILE A 128 13.43 -2.47 -11.72
CA ILE A 128 13.06 -3.70 -12.44
C ILE A 128 13.98 -4.89 -12.16
N HIS A 129 15.21 -4.62 -11.75
CA HIS A 129 16.19 -5.64 -11.35
C HIS A 129 16.56 -5.56 -9.86
N HIS A 130 15.89 -4.70 -9.09
CA HIS A 130 16.25 -4.51 -7.69
C HIS A 130 15.86 -5.74 -6.84
N PRO A 131 16.79 -6.33 -6.08
CA PRO A 131 16.58 -7.63 -5.45
C PRO A 131 15.62 -7.61 -4.26
N ALA A 132 15.48 -6.46 -3.58
CA ALA A 132 14.69 -6.35 -2.36
C ALA A 132 13.67 -5.21 -2.37
N LEU A 133 13.53 -4.48 -3.49
CA LEU A 133 12.66 -3.30 -3.50
C LEU A 133 11.19 -3.75 -3.54
N GLU A 134 10.42 -3.26 -2.59
CA GLU A 134 9.02 -3.65 -2.41
C GLU A 134 8.04 -2.49 -2.58
N HIS A 135 8.45 -1.28 -2.19
CA HIS A 135 7.57 -0.12 -2.13
C HIS A 135 8.17 1.07 -2.89
N LEU A 136 7.37 1.65 -3.78
CA LEU A 136 7.67 2.89 -4.50
C LEU A 136 6.61 3.94 -4.21
N GLU A 137 7.04 5.10 -3.72
CA GLU A 137 6.14 6.23 -3.45
C GLU A 137 6.50 7.40 -4.36
N LEU A 138 5.59 7.74 -5.29
CA LEU A 138 5.76 8.75 -6.33
C LEU A 138 4.63 9.80 -6.32
N SER A 139 3.81 9.85 -5.27
CA SER A 139 2.67 10.75 -5.19
C SER A 139 3.07 12.23 -5.22
N GLY A 140 2.17 13.11 -5.62
CA GLY A 140 2.42 14.56 -5.68
C GLY A 140 3.41 14.97 -6.78
N ASN A 141 3.62 14.12 -7.78
CA ASN A 141 4.44 14.42 -8.95
C ASN A 141 3.54 14.57 -10.19
N ALA A 142 2.86 15.72 -10.28
CA ALA A 142 1.83 16.00 -11.29
C ALA A 142 2.28 15.86 -12.76
N PHE A 143 3.60 15.89 -13.04
CA PHE A 143 4.15 15.72 -14.40
C PHE A 143 4.38 14.25 -14.80
N ILE A 144 4.08 13.30 -13.92
CA ILE A 144 3.99 11.89 -14.27
C ILE A 144 2.63 11.65 -14.91
N SER A 145 2.62 11.32 -16.20
CA SER A 145 1.41 11.11 -16.99
C SER A 145 1.29 9.65 -17.44
N TRP A 146 0.39 9.38 -18.39
CA TRP A 146 0.22 8.06 -19.01
C TRP A 146 1.54 7.37 -19.42
N THR A 147 2.52 8.12 -19.94
CA THR A 147 3.83 7.54 -20.32
C THR A 147 4.58 6.99 -19.11
N GLY A 148 4.69 7.76 -18.03
CA GLY A 148 5.28 7.30 -16.78
C GLY A 148 4.49 6.15 -16.17
N GLY A 149 3.16 6.20 -16.24
CA GLY A 149 2.30 5.11 -15.80
C GLY A 149 2.59 3.78 -16.50
N ASN A 150 2.86 3.77 -17.82
CA ASN A 150 3.21 2.54 -18.53
C ASN A 150 4.56 1.95 -18.10
N PHE A 151 5.54 2.79 -17.78
CA PHE A 151 6.80 2.30 -17.19
C PHE A 151 6.55 1.61 -15.84
N LEU A 152 5.60 2.10 -15.03
CA LEU A 152 5.23 1.49 -13.76
C LEU A 152 4.41 0.20 -13.94
N VAL A 153 3.57 0.12 -14.97
CA VAL A 153 2.91 -1.13 -15.37
C VAL A 153 3.95 -2.18 -15.73
N GLU A 154 4.92 -1.84 -16.58
CA GLU A 154 6.01 -2.74 -16.95
C GLU A 154 6.83 -3.19 -15.73
N LEU A 155 7.18 -2.25 -14.85
CA LEU A 155 7.89 -2.54 -13.62
C LEU A 155 7.15 -3.56 -12.75
N SER A 156 5.86 -3.30 -12.48
CA SER A 156 5.05 -4.17 -11.62
C SER A 156 4.82 -5.56 -12.22
N LEU A 157 4.90 -5.72 -13.55
CA LEU A 157 4.84 -7.02 -14.22
C LEU A 157 6.17 -7.78 -14.18
N ARG A 158 7.30 -7.07 -14.31
CA ARG A 158 8.62 -7.70 -14.49
C ARG A 158 9.37 -7.92 -13.17
N ASN A 159 9.06 -7.15 -12.12
CA ASN A 159 9.62 -7.36 -10.79
C ASN A 159 8.54 -7.74 -9.78
N ASN A 160 8.44 -9.05 -9.49
CA ASN A 160 7.50 -9.61 -8.51
C ASN A 160 7.77 -9.17 -7.05
N ASN A 161 8.92 -8.54 -6.76
CA ASN A 161 9.16 -7.98 -5.43
C ASN A 161 8.37 -6.70 -5.18
N ILE A 162 7.96 -5.98 -6.25
CA ILE A 162 7.23 -4.71 -6.13
C ILE A 162 5.79 -4.99 -5.69
N LYS A 163 5.48 -4.66 -4.45
CA LYS A 163 4.21 -4.91 -3.75
C LYS A 163 3.34 -3.66 -3.65
N GLU A 164 3.92 -2.49 -3.79
CA GLU A 164 3.18 -1.23 -3.76
C GLU A 164 3.85 -0.16 -4.63
N ILE A 165 3.03 0.54 -5.41
CA ILE A 165 3.41 1.74 -6.16
C ILE A 165 2.34 2.80 -5.91
N CYS A 166 2.69 3.86 -5.19
CA CYS A 166 1.80 4.99 -4.92
C CYS A 166 2.03 6.11 -5.93
N ILE A 167 0.95 6.57 -6.56
CA ILE A 167 0.95 7.60 -7.61
C ILE A 167 -0.23 8.57 -7.45
N LEU A 168 -0.64 8.82 -6.19
CA LEU A 168 -1.68 9.80 -5.90
C LEU A 168 -1.23 11.18 -6.38
N GLU A 169 -2.16 12.02 -6.83
CA GLU A 169 -1.84 13.38 -7.30
C GLU A 169 -0.81 13.41 -8.46
N THR A 170 -0.83 12.39 -9.31
CA THR A 170 -0.15 12.37 -10.62
C THR A 170 -1.16 12.56 -11.75
N ALA A 171 -0.70 12.78 -12.98
CA ALA A 171 -1.54 12.80 -14.17
C ALA A 171 -1.69 11.42 -14.83
N VAL A 172 -1.42 10.33 -14.10
CA VAL A 172 -1.60 8.95 -14.59
C VAL A 172 -3.11 8.64 -14.67
N PRO A 173 -3.63 8.22 -15.84
CA PRO A 173 -5.05 7.88 -15.96
C PRO A 173 -5.46 6.71 -15.07
N LEU A 174 -6.71 6.74 -14.58
CA LEU A 174 -7.26 5.73 -13.67
C LEU A 174 -7.06 4.30 -14.17
N GLU A 175 -7.32 4.03 -15.45
CA GLU A 175 -7.15 2.68 -16.03
C GLU A 175 -5.73 2.13 -15.89
N VAL A 176 -4.72 3.01 -16.02
CA VAL A 176 -3.31 2.64 -15.85
C VAL A 176 -3.00 2.43 -14.37
N SER A 177 -3.50 3.30 -13.49
CA SER A 177 -3.39 3.15 -12.04
C SER A 177 -4.01 1.85 -11.53
N GLU A 178 -5.18 1.46 -12.04
CA GLU A 178 -5.84 0.18 -11.73
C GLU A 178 -5.02 -1.02 -12.21
N THR A 179 -4.35 -0.89 -13.35
CA THR A 179 -3.47 -1.95 -13.86
C THR A 179 -2.26 -2.13 -12.96
N ILE A 180 -1.61 -1.03 -12.56
CA ILE A 180 -0.50 -1.03 -11.59
C ILE A 180 -0.94 -1.67 -10.27
N PHE A 181 -2.10 -1.24 -9.75
CA PHE A 181 -2.67 -1.79 -8.52
C PHE A 181 -2.88 -3.31 -8.63
N LYS A 182 -3.55 -3.79 -9.69
CA LYS A 182 -3.77 -5.24 -9.89
C LYS A 182 -2.46 -6.04 -9.96
N ASN A 183 -1.45 -5.52 -10.65
CA ASN A 183 -0.15 -6.19 -10.75
C ASN A 183 0.56 -6.26 -9.38
N THR A 184 0.56 -5.16 -8.63
CA THR A 184 1.17 -5.14 -7.29
C THR A 184 0.42 -6.03 -6.30
N ARG A 185 -0.92 -6.13 -6.39
CA ARG A 185 -1.71 -7.10 -5.59
C ARG A 185 -1.39 -8.55 -5.94
N ARG A 186 -1.23 -8.87 -7.23
CA ARG A 186 -0.73 -10.18 -7.67
C ARG A 186 0.63 -10.49 -7.05
N ASN A 187 1.55 -9.52 -7.04
CA ASN A 187 2.87 -9.69 -6.44
C ASN A 187 2.81 -9.96 -4.93
N CYS A 188 1.93 -9.27 -4.19
CA CYS A 188 1.66 -9.57 -2.78
C CYS A 188 1.19 -11.01 -2.56
N ALA A 189 0.23 -11.48 -3.36
CA ALA A 189 -0.29 -12.84 -3.27
C ALA A 189 0.81 -13.88 -3.59
N LEU A 190 1.60 -13.66 -4.64
CA LEU A 190 2.73 -14.52 -4.99
C LEU A 190 3.79 -14.57 -3.87
N ALA A 191 4.12 -13.43 -3.28
CA ALA A 191 5.08 -13.35 -2.17
C ALA A 191 4.57 -14.09 -0.93
N TYR A 192 3.28 -13.96 -0.62
CA TYR A 192 2.64 -14.71 0.47
C TYR A 192 2.71 -16.22 0.22
N GLN A 193 2.31 -16.68 -0.97
CA GLN A 193 2.37 -18.09 -1.36
C GLN A 193 3.80 -18.65 -1.30
N ALA A 194 4.78 -17.90 -1.80
CA ALA A 194 6.19 -18.29 -1.78
C ALA A 194 6.77 -18.40 -0.35
N SER A 195 6.23 -17.64 0.61
CA SER A 195 6.66 -17.74 2.01
C SER A 195 6.28 -19.06 2.67
N GLY A 196 5.24 -19.74 2.18
CA GLY A 196 4.69 -20.97 2.75
C GLY A 196 4.17 -20.82 4.19
N LEU A 197 4.07 -19.59 4.70
CA LEU A 197 3.62 -19.34 6.06
C LEU A 197 2.10 -19.54 6.15
N PRO A 198 1.61 -20.25 7.19
CA PRO A 198 0.19 -20.33 7.43
C PRO A 198 -0.37 -18.96 7.84
N PRO A 199 -1.68 -18.71 7.61
CA PRO A 199 -2.35 -17.52 8.11
C PRO A 199 -2.17 -17.40 9.62
N LYS A 200 -1.76 -16.22 10.09
CA LYS A 200 -1.55 -15.92 11.51
C LYS A 200 -2.73 -15.10 12.03
N ALA A 201 -3.73 -15.79 12.58
CA ALA A 201 -4.88 -15.16 13.19
C ALA A 201 -4.55 -14.49 14.54
N THR A 202 -5.30 -13.44 14.90
CA THR A 202 -5.19 -12.80 16.22
C THR A 202 -5.78 -13.69 17.33
N SER A 203 -5.16 -13.69 18.50
CA SER A 203 -5.67 -14.33 19.73
C SER A 203 -6.35 -13.34 20.67
N HIS A 204 -6.58 -12.10 20.24
CA HIS A 204 -7.18 -11.07 21.07
C HIS A 204 -8.61 -11.45 21.52
N PRO A 205 -9.00 -11.15 22.78
CA PRO A 205 -10.32 -11.51 23.29
C PRO A 205 -11.48 -11.06 22.40
N THR A 206 -11.41 -9.84 21.84
CA THR A 206 -12.44 -9.33 20.92
C THR A 206 -12.64 -10.22 19.68
N ALA A 207 -11.57 -10.80 19.14
CA ALA A 207 -11.62 -11.71 17.99
C ALA A 207 -12.17 -13.08 18.40
N ILE A 208 -11.82 -13.58 19.59
CA ILE A 208 -12.40 -14.81 20.14
C ILE A 208 -13.92 -14.64 20.32
N HIS A 209 -14.37 -13.52 20.89
CA HIS A 209 -15.79 -13.20 21.04
C HIS A 209 -16.49 -13.10 19.68
N LEU A 210 -15.84 -12.52 18.67
CA LEU A 210 -16.37 -12.44 17.30
C LEU A 210 -16.59 -13.84 16.70
N ARG A 211 -15.61 -14.75 16.86
CA ARG A 211 -15.73 -16.14 16.39
C ARG A 211 -16.83 -16.90 17.14
N ALA A 212 -17.00 -16.66 18.44
CA ALA A 212 -18.11 -17.24 19.21
C ALA A 212 -19.47 -16.74 18.70
N MET A 213 -19.62 -15.44 18.45
CA MET A 213 -20.82 -14.87 17.82
C MET A 213 -21.10 -15.46 16.44
N LYS A 214 -20.06 -15.70 15.63
CA LYS A 214 -20.23 -16.34 14.32
C LYS A 214 -20.77 -17.75 14.44
N ARG A 215 -20.28 -18.55 15.39
CA ARG A 215 -20.83 -19.90 15.66
C ARG A 215 -22.31 -19.83 16.04
N PHE A 216 -22.67 -18.93 16.95
CA PHE A 216 -24.07 -18.71 17.34
C PHE A 216 -24.96 -18.36 16.13
N PHE A 217 -24.51 -17.45 15.26
CA PHE A 217 -25.23 -17.15 14.03
C PHE A 217 -25.38 -18.38 13.13
N MET A 218 -24.28 -19.15 12.96
CA MET A 218 -24.27 -20.34 12.12
C MET A 218 -25.25 -21.42 12.60
N ASP A 219 -25.43 -21.55 13.91
CA ASP A 219 -26.37 -22.51 14.52
C ASP A 219 -27.85 -22.12 14.30
N MET A 220 -28.14 -20.83 14.09
CA MET A 220 -29.51 -20.32 13.94
C MET A 220 -29.92 -20.08 12.48
N GLN A 221 -28.96 -19.89 11.59
CA GLN A 221 -29.27 -19.45 10.22
C GLN A 221 -30.00 -20.51 9.40
N LYS A 222 -30.72 -20.02 8.40
CA LYS A 222 -31.23 -20.80 7.27
C LYS A 222 -30.79 -20.10 5.99
N ASP A 223 -30.13 -20.83 5.12
CA ASP A 223 -29.69 -20.36 3.79
C ASP A 223 -28.86 -19.06 3.81
N GLY A 224 -27.94 -18.91 4.76
CA GLY A 224 -27.07 -17.72 4.87
C GLY A 224 -27.62 -16.60 5.74
N THR A 225 -28.86 -16.72 6.24
CA THR A 225 -29.58 -15.61 6.87
C THR A 225 -30.31 -16.01 8.15
N VAL A 226 -30.59 -15.05 9.02
CA VAL A 226 -31.48 -15.20 10.18
C VAL A 226 -32.65 -14.22 10.09
N HIS A 227 -33.76 -14.53 10.74
CA HIS A 227 -34.86 -13.58 10.86
C HIS A 227 -34.45 -12.39 11.73
N ARG A 228 -34.90 -11.17 11.41
CA ARG A 228 -34.55 -9.92 12.10
C ARG A 228 -34.80 -9.96 13.61
N SER A 229 -35.84 -10.66 14.04
CA SER A 229 -36.14 -10.88 15.47
C SER A 229 -35.01 -11.58 16.24
N MET A 230 -34.12 -12.30 15.55
CA MET A 230 -32.96 -12.96 16.16
C MET A 230 -31.85 -11.99 16.57
N LEU A 231 -31.92 -10.71 16.18
CA LEU A 231 -31.00 -9.68 16.66
C LEU A 231 -31.07 -9.52 18.18
N ALA A 232 -32.27 -9.61 18.77
CA ALA A 232 -32.44 -9.55 20.22
C ALA A 232 -31.71 -10.70 20.93
N GLU A 233 -31.84 -11.93 20.42
CA GLU A 233 -31.12 -13.10 20.93
C GLU A 233 -29.61 -12.98 20.70
N GLY A 234 -29.19 -12.45 19.55
CA GLY A 234 -27.78 -12.14 19.28
C GLY A 234 -27.18 -11.12 20.25
N TYR A 235 -27.94 -10.09 20.62
CA TYR A 235 -27.50 -9.11 21.61
C TYR A 235 -27.36 -9.72 23.02
N LYS A 236 -28.33 -10.55 23.44
CA LYS A 236 -28.26 -11.30 24.70
C LYS A 236 -27.05 -12.24 24.72
N GLU A 237 -26.81 -12.95 23.62
CA GLU A 237 -25.65 -13.83 23.48
C GLU A 237 -24.32 -13.06 23.53
N ARG A 238 -24.25 -11.88 22.89
CA ARG A 238 -23.08 -10.99 23.03
C ARG A 238 -22.82 -10.65 24.48
N LEU A 239 -23.84 -10.24 25.24
CA LEU A 239 -23.69 -9.92 26.67
C LEU A 239 -23.22 -11.15 27.46
N ARG A 240 -23.75 -12.34 27.17
CA ARG A 240 -23.27 -13.59 27.77
C ARG A 240 -21.79 -13.85 27.49
N ILE A 241 -21.37 -13.75 26.24
CA ILE A 241 -19.96 -13.95 25.84
C ILE A 241 -19.04 -12.94 26.54
N LEU A 242 -19.52 -11.72 26.78
CA LEU A 242 -18.77 -10.68 27.50
C LEU A 242 -18.83 -10.81 29.03
N GLY A 243 -19.57 -11.77 29.59
CA GLY A 243 -19.77 -11.90 31.04
C GLY A 243 -20.68 -10.82 31.63
N GLN A 244 -21.53 -10.20 30.81
CA GLN A 244 -22.42 -9.07 31.13
C GLN A 244 -23.89 -9.46 31.13
N GLU A 245 -24.23 -10.72 31.43
CA GLU A 245 -25.61 -11.23 31.42
C GLU A 245 -26.56 -10.42 32.33
N HIS A 246 -26.04 -9.88 33.44
CA HIS A 246 -26.79 -9.04 34.35
C HIS A 246 -27.34 -7.77 33.70
N SER A 247 -26.70 -7.27 32.64
CA SER A 247 -27.17 -6.10 31.89
C SER A 247 -28.44 -6.38 31.07
N ILE A 248 -28.77 -7.66 30.80
CA ILE A 248 -29.98 -8.02 30.03
C ILE A 248 -31.24 -7.53 30.74
N ALA A 249 -31.27 -7.59 32.08
CA ALA A 249 -32.42 -7.13 32.87
C ALA A 249 -32.68 -5.61 32.77
N SER A 250 -31.71 -4.84 32.26
CA SER A 250 -31.85 -3.40 32.05
C SER A 250 -32.40 -3.02 30.67
N CYS A 251 -32.49 -3.99 29.74
CA CYS A 251 -33.03 -3.76 28.40
C CYS A 251 -34.56 -3.88 28.42
N SER A 252 -35.26 -2.83 27.96
CA SER A 252 -36.72 -2.86 27.75
C SER A 252 -37.09 -3.52 26.42
N ASP A 253 -38.35 -3.94 26.28
CA ASP A 253 -38.89 -4.41 25.00
C ASP A 253 -38.77 -3.33 23.91
N THR A 254 -39.02 -2.07 24.28
CA THR A 254 -38.86 -0.91 23.38
C THR A 254 -37.42 -0.78 22.86
N PHE A 255 -36.42 -1.05 23.69
CA PHE A 255 -35.02 -1.06 23.25
C PHE A 255 -34.78 -2.14 22.20
N PHE A 256 -35.29 -3.36 22.41
CA PHE A 256 -35.12 -4.45 21.43
C PHE A 256 -35.86 -4.19 20.13
N GLU A 257 -37.05 -3.58 20.18
CA GLU A 257 -37.78 -3.14 18.98
C GLU A 257 -36.97 -2.10 18.19
N GLU A 258 -36.50 -1.03 18.85
CA GLU A 258 -35.64 -0.01 18.23
C GLU A 258 -34.35 -0.61 17.67
N PHE A 259 -33.74 -1.53 18.42
CA PHE A 259 -32.51 -2.22 18.03
C PHE A 259 -32.72 -3.08 16.77
N CYS A 260 -33.80 -3.86 16.71
CA CYS A 260 -34.12 -4.67 15.54
C CYS A 260 -34.46 -3.80 14.31
N ASN A 261 -35.04 -2.61 14.53
CA ASN A 261 -35.36 -1.66 13.46
C ASN A 261 -34.13 -0.98 12.83
N ARG A 262 -32.93 -1.18 13.37
CA ARG A 262 -31.66 -0.68 12.77
C ARG A 262 -31.27 -1.39 11.48
N VAL A 263 -31.90 -2.53 11.19
CA VAL A 263 -31.70 -3.26 9.94
C VAL A 263 -33.00 -3.22 9.13
N PRO A 264 -32.97 -2.75 7.87
CA PRO A 264 -34.19 -2.60 7.08
C PRO A 264 -34.74 -3.93 6.54
N MET A 265 -33.96 -5.01 6.60
CA MET A 265 -34.27 -6.31 6.01
C MET A 265 -34.88 -7.26 7.05
N GLU A 266 -35.89 -8.04 6.65
CA GLU A 266 -36.50 -9.04 7.54
C GLU A 266 -35.63 -10.30 7.69
N TRP A 267 -34.89 -10.66 6.65
CA TRP A 267 -33.89 -11.74 6.67
C TRP A 267 -32.52 -11.12 6.51
N ILE A 268 -31.69 -11.27 7.54
CA ILE A 268 -30.44 -10.55 7.66
C ILE A 268 -29.25 -11.51 7.48
N PRO A 269 -28.26 -11.13 6.66
CA PRO A 269 -27.03 -11.90 6.51
C PRO A 269 -26.12 -11.71 7.74
N TRP A 270 -25.05 -12.50 7.79
CA TRP A 270 -24.03 -12.42 8.85
C TRP A 270 -23.47 -11.01 9.01
N GLU A 271 -23.17 -10.32 7.91
CA GLU A 271 -22.58 -8.97 7.94
C GLU A 271 -23.51 -7.96 8.63
N ALA A 272 -24.80 -8.00 8.33
CA ALA A 272 -25.78 -7.14 8.97
C ALA A 272 -25.94 -7.49 10.45
N PHE A 273 -26.03 -8.79 10.75
CA PHE A 273 -26.15 -9.28 12.12
C PHE A 273 -24.96 -8.82 12.99
N VAL A 274 -23.72 -9.03 12.52
CA VAL A 274 -22.53 -8.73 13.31
C VAL A 274 -22.32 -7.24 13.48
N ILE A 275 -22.54 -6.42 12.44
CA ILE A 275 -22.42 -4.95 12.53
C ILE A 275 -23.41 -4.42 13.56
N THR A 276 -24.69 -4.81 13.48
CA THR A 276 -25.72 -4.31 14.39
C THR A 276 -25.51 -4.80 15.83
N VAL A 277 -25.06 -6.04 16.03
CA VAL A 277 -24.85 -6.63 17.36
C VAL A 277 -23.57 -6.13 18.03
N LYS A 278 -22.46 -5.97 17.30
CA LYS A 278 -21.17 -5.57 17.89
C LYS A 278 -20.98 -4.06 18.00
N LEU A 279 -21.44 -3.30 17.01
CA LEU A 279 -21.18 -1.86 16.93
C LEU A 279 -22.37 -1.13 17.54
N ASP A 280 -22.26 -0.82 18.84
CA ASP A 280 -23.31 -0.15 19.58
C ASP A 280 -23.70 1.17 18.89
N GLY A 281 -24.94 1.24 18.41
CA GLY A 281 -25.50 2.43 17.74
C GLY A 281 -25.24 2.51 16.23
N ALA A 282 -24.54 1.55 15.63
CA ALA A 282 -24.36 1.53 14.18
C ALA A 282 -25.65 1.15 13.45
N VAL A 283 -25.94 1.87 12.37
CA VAL A 283 -26.96 1.49 11.38
C VAL A 283 -26.26 0.69 10.30
N TYR A 284 -26.88 -0.42 9.87
CA TYR A 284 -26.34 -1.23 8.79
C TYR A 284 -26.41 -0.48 7.47
N ASP A 285 -25.27 -0.34 6.80
CA ASP A 285 -25.14 0.25 5.46
C ASP A 285 -24.65 -0.82 4.48
N GLU A 286 -25.56 -1.27 3.61
CA GLU A 286 -25.28 -2.30 2.61
C GLU A 286 -24.23 -1.86 1.58
N GLU A 287 -24.22 -0.58 1.21
CA GLU A 287 -23.28 -0.04 0.22
C GLU A 287 -21.87 0.06 0.81
N MET A 288 -21.75 0.48 2.08
CA MET A 288 -20.48 0.41 2.80
C MET A 288 -19.95 -1.04 2.82
N VAL A 289 -20.79 -2.02 3.16
CA VAL A 289 -20.38 -3.43 3.24
C VAL A 289 -19.98 -3.98 1.88
N LYS A 290 -20.71 -3.64 0.80
CA LYS A 290 -20.32 -3.98 -0.58
C LYS A 290 -18.95 -3.40 -0.95
N ASN A 291 -18.69 -2.15 -0.60
CA ASN A 291 -17.41 -1.49 -0.86
C ASN A 291 -16.27 -2.13 -0.05
N LEU A 292 -16.48 -2.42 1.24
CA LEU A 292 -15.52 -3.15 2.07
C LEU A 292 -15.22 -4.54 1.49
N ARG A 293 -16.25 -5.26 1.02
CA ARG A 293 -16.09 -6.58 0.42
C ARG A 293 -15.30 -6.53 -0.87
N ARG A 294 -15.57 -5.54 -1.73
CA ARG A 294 -14.79 -5.31 -2.95
C ARG A 294 -13.31 -5.13 -2.60
N VAL A 295 -12.98 -4.24 -1.66
CA VAL A 295 -11.60 -3.95 -1.29
C VAL A 295 -10.94 -5.15 -0.59
N PHE A 296 -11.66 -5.89 0.25
CA PHE A 296 -11.16 -7.14 0.82
C PHE A 296 -10.71 -8.11 -0.27
N LEU A 297 -11.54 -8.30 -1.31
CA LEU A 297 -11.22 -9.19 -2.43
C LEU A 297 -10.04 -8.68 -3.27
N GLU A 298 -9.91 -7.36 -3.44
CA GLU A 298 -8.74 -6.74 -4.10
C GLU A 298 -7.43 -6.98 -3.34
N PHE A 299 -7.47 -7.03 -2.01
CA PHE A 299 -6.31 -7.22 -1.14
C PHE A 299 -6.11 -8.68 -0.68
N ASN A 300 -6.97 -9.60 -1.14
CA ASN A 300 -6.91 -10.98 -0.73
C ASN A 300 -5.64 -11.67 -1.23
N VAL A 301 -4.78 -12.15 -0.32
CA VAL A 301 -3.55 -12.87 -0.66
C VAL A 301 -3.79 -14.31 -1.12
N MET A 302 -5.03 -14.80 -0.99
CA MET A 302 -5.52 -16.09 -1.49
C MET A 302 -6.75 -15.89 -2.39
N PRO A 303 -6.62 -15.26 -3.57
CA PRO A 303 -7.75 -14.80 -4.38
C PRO A 303 -8.70 -15.92 -4.83
N LEU A 304 -8.20 -17.16 -4.97
CA LEU A 304 -9.01 -18.33 -5.33
C LEU A 304 -10.07 -18.70 -4.27
N LEU A 305 -9.89 -18.25 -3.02
CA LEU A 305 -10.81 -18.54 -1.92
C LEU A 305 -11.92 -17.47 -1.77
N GLY A 306 -11.91 -16.40 -2.56
CA GLY A 306 -12.91 -15.34 -2.44
C GLY A 306 -12.94 -14.72 -1.04
N VAL A 307 -14.09 -14.76 -0.37
CA VAL A 307 -14.25 -14.22 1.00
C VAL A 307 -13.64 -15.10 2.10
N GLU A 308 -13.32 -16.35 1.79
CA GLU A 308 -12.64 -17.28 2.72
C GLU A 308 -11.12 -17.10 2.72
N GLY A 309 -10.61 -16.15 1.94
CA GLY A 309 -9.20 -15.76 1.93
C GLY A 309 -8.82 -14.85 3.09
N PHE A 310 -7.73 -14.10 2.89
CA PHE A 310 -7.09 -13.32 3.95
C PHE A 310 -6.55 -12.00 3.43
N VAL A 311 -6.55 -10.98 4.28
CA VAL A 311 -5.81 -9.74 4.08
C VAL A 311 -4.67 -9.66 5.09
N MET A 312 -3.49 -9.24 4.67
CA MET A 312 -2.36 -9.01 5.58
C MET A 312 -2.58 -7.74 6.40
N VAL A 313 -2.32 -7.77 7.71
CA VAL A 313 -2.50 -6.59 8.58
C VAL A 313 -1.63 -5.41 8.13
N ARG A 314 -0.38 -5.67 7.74
CA ARG A 314 0.53 -4.63 7.20
C ARG A 314 -0.02 -3.88 5.97
N ASP A 315 -0.98 -4.46 5.25
CA ASP A 315 -1.60 -3.84 4.07
C ASP A 315 -2.78 -2.94 4.45
N LEU A 316 -3.18 -2.85 5.73
CA LEU A 316 -4.36 -2.08 6.16
C LEU A 316 -4.25 -0.57 5.85
N ALA A 317 -3.06 0.01 5.88
CA ALA A 317 -2.88 1.41 5.50
C ALA A 317 -3.18 1.64 4.00
N ALA A 318 -2.77 0.68 3.15
CA ALA A 318 -3.07 0.70 1.72
C ALA A 318 -4.56 0.42 1.44
N VAL A 319 -5.18 -0.49 2.20
CA VAL A 319 -6.64 -0.72 2.19
C VAL A 319 -7.40 0.56 2.53
N TYR A 320 -6.99 1.28 3.58
CA TYR A 320 -7.60 2.54 3.98
C TYR A 320 -7.48 3.58 2.87
N THR A 321 -6.29 3.70 2.28
CA THR A 321 -6.04 4.59 1.15
C THR A 321 -6.93 4.24 -0.05
N ARG A 322 -7.13 2.93 -0.33
CA ARG A 322 -8.01 2.46 -1.40
C ARG A 322 -9.48 2.79 -1.15
N LEU A 323 -9.93 2.74 0.11
CA LEU A 323 -11.32 3.03 0.48
C LEU A 323 -11.62 4.53 0.48
N TYR A 324 -10.70 5.34 1.00
CA TYR A 324 -10.99 6.75 1.31
C TYR A 324 -10.18 7.75 0.47
N GLY A 325 -9.30 7.27 -0.42
CA GLY A 325 -8.47 8.12 -1.28
C GLY A 325 -7.35 8.87 -0.56
N MET A 326 -7.16 8.61 0.74
CA MET A 326 -6.17 9.29 1.58
C MET A 326 -5.44 8.30 2.48
N ARG A 327 -4.14 8.52 2.65
CA ARG A 327 -3.33 7.72 3.58
C ARG A 327 -3.75 8.02 5.02
N PRO A 328 -4.04 7.00 5.85
CA PRO A 328 -4.40 7.22 7.24
C PRO A 328 -3.21 7.79 8.03
N THR A 329 -3.50 8.56 9.08
CA THR A 329 -2.49 8.97 10.05
C THR A 329 -2.06 7.78 10.91
N GLN A 330 -0.90 7.89 11.57
CA GLN A 330 -0.44 6.84 12.48
C GLN A 330 -1.44 6.61 13.62
N GLU A 331 -2.04 7.67 14.16
CA GLU A 331 -3.08 7.58 15.20
C GLU A 331 -4.29 6.74 14.73
N VAL A 332 -4.78 6.97 13.50
CA VAL A 332 -5.87 6.18 12.92
C VAL A 332 -5.47 4.70 12.77
N MET A 333 -4.22 4.44 12.41
CA MET A 333 -3.70 3.07 12.30
C MET A 333 -3.56 2.40 13.66
N ASP A 334 -3.04 3.09 14.67
CA ASP A 334 -2.90 2.58 16.03
C ASP A 334 -4.27 2.22 16.63
N ASP A 335 -5.28 3.08 16.43
CA ASP A 335 -6.67 2.82 16.81
C ASP A 335 -7.31 1.64 16.08
N THR A 336 -6.92 1.43 14.82
CA THR A 336 -7.37 0.33 13.98
C THR A 336 -6.74 -0.99 14.43
N TYR A 337 -5.43 -0.99 14.72
CA TYR A 337 -4.71 -2.15 15.26
C TYR A 337 -5.18 -2.52 16.66
N GLY A 338 -5.49 -1.53 17.50
CA GLY A 338 -5.98 -1.72 18.87
C GLY A 338 -7.30 -2.49 18.97
N VAL A 339 -8.16 -2.47 17.93
CA VAL A 339 -9.48 -3.16 17.95
C VAL A 339 -9.34 -4.64 18.27
N LEU A 340 -8.36 -5.29 17.64
CA LEU A 340 -8.13 -6.73 17.71
C LEU A 340 -6.68 -7.08 18.11
N GLY A 341 -5.92 -6.15 18.69
CA GLY A 341 -4.53 -6.35 19.09
C GLY A 341 -3.65 -6.85 17.94
N LEU A 342 -3.75 -6.18 16.79
CA LEU A 342 -3.13 -6.61 15.53
C LEU A 342 -1.63 -6.27 15.48
N ASP A 343 -0.85 -7.14 14.83
CA ASP A 343 0.54 -6.88 14.44
C ASP A 343 0.73 -7.09 12.93
N ASP A 344 1.76 -6.48 12.34
CA ASP A 344 2.02 -6.48 10.89
C ASP A 344 2.24 -7.88 10.27
N THR A 345 2.47 -8.91 11.08
CA THR A 345 2.65 -10.29 10.64
C THR A 345 1.36 -11.10 10.63
N MET A 346 0.27 -10.54 11.18
CA MET A 346 -1.02 -11.20 11.25
C MET A 346 -1.80 -11.11 9.93
N THR A 347 -2.82 -11.96 9.83
CA THR A 347 -3.80 -12.01 8.74
C THR A 347 -5.21 -11.84 9.29
N LEU A 348 -6.06 -11.16 8.53
CA LEU A 348 -7.47 -10.97 8.84
C LEU A 348 -8.35 -11.77 7.89
N HIS A 349 -9.30 -12.52 8.45
CA HIS A 349 -10.43 -13.04 7.69
C HIS A 349 -11.45 -11.93 7.40
N TRP A 350 -12.40 -12.21 6.50
CA TRP A 350 -13.49 -11.27 6.15
C TRP A 350 -14.22 -10.73 7.39
N ASP A 351 -14.55 -11.60 8.36
CA ASP A 351 -15.30 -11.17 9.56
C ASP A 351 -14.50 -10.16 10.41
N GLU A 352 -13.20 -10.41 10.56
CA GLU A 352 -12.32 -9.58 11.37
C GLU A 352 -12.03 -8.26 10.65
N PHE A 353 -11.77 -8.34 9.34
CA PHE A 353 -11.60 -7.18 8.48
C PHE A 353 -12.82 -6.25 8.50
N LEU A 354 -14.03 -6.83 8.39
CA LEU A 354 -15.29 -6.10 8.44
C LEU A 354 -15.42 -5.35 9.76
N VAL A 355 -15.24 -6.03 10.89
CA VAL A 355 -15.37 -5.41 12.22
C VAL A 355 -14.33 -4.31 12.43
N VAL A 356 -13.07 -4.54 12.02
CA VAL A 356 -11.99 -3.56 12.16
C VAL A 356 -12.32 -2.29 11.39
N LEU A 357 -12.67 -2.40 10.10
CA LEU A 357 -12.88 -1.22 9.27
C LEU A 357 -14.22 -0.53 9.52
N SER A 358 -15.29 -1.28 9.84
CA SER A 358 -16.56 -0.67 10.25
C SER A 358 -16.44 0.08 11.58
N SER A 359 -15.64 -0.44 12.55
CA SER A 359 -15.38 0.28 13.81
C SER A 359 -14.63 1.59 13.59
N SER A 360 -13.69 1.61 12.65
CA SER A 360 -12.95 2.83 12.31
C SER A 360 -13.85 3.87 11.64
N VAL A 361 -14.76 3.48 10.73
CA VAL A 361 -15.75 4.40 10.13
C VAL A 361 -16.65 5.03 11.20
N VAL A 362 -17.19 4.22 12.11
CA VAL A 362 -18.12 4.69 13.15
C VAL A 362 -17.43 5.65 14.12
N ARG A 363 -16.20 5.34 14.55
CA ARG A 363 -15.43 6.20 15.47
C ARG A 363 -14.97 7.50 14.80
N ASN A 364 -14.63 7.43 13.52
CA ASN A 364 -14.09 8.54 12.75
C ASN A 364 -15.17 9.33 12.01
N ASN A 365 -16.39 9.44 12.57
CA ASN A 365 -17.54 10.16 12.01
C ASN A 365 -17.29 11.67 11.75
N LYS A 366 -16.06 12.16 11.92
CA LYS A 366 -15.55 13.44 11.39
C LYS A 366 -15.16 13.37 9.90
N TYR A 367 -14.89 12.20 9.33
CA TYR A 367 -14.57 12.00 7.92
C TYR A 367 -15.80 11.65 7.07
N SER A 368 -16.94 11.33 7.69
CA SER A 368 -18.18 11.04 6.97
C SER A 368 -18.86 12.26 6.34
N MET A 369 -18.42 13.49 6.68
CA MET A 369 -18.94 14.72 6.06
C MET A 369 -18.46 14.95 4.62
N HIS A 370 -17.63 14.07 4.06
CA HIS A 370 -17.30 14.05 2.63
C HIS A 370 -17.74 12.77 1.91
N LEU A 371 -18.55 11.92 2.55
CA LEU A 371 -19.22 10.80 1.88
C LEU A 371 -20.54 11.28 1.24
N ASP A 372 -20.46 12.30 0.38
CA ASP A 372 -21.39 12.40 -0.74
C ASP A 372 -21.01 11.30 -1.74
N LEU A 373 -21.48 10.08 -1.44
CA LEU A 373 -21.43 8.96 -2.35
C LEU A 373 -22.38 9.23 -3.52
N THR A 374 -21.85 9.90 -4.54
CA THR A 374 -22.25 9.72 -5.95
C THR A 374 -20.98 9.68 -6.80
N PRO A 375 -20.95 8.90 -7.89
CA PRO A 375 -19.81 8.89 -8.79
C PRO A 375 -19.66 10.30 -9.35
N SER A 376 -18.48 10.91 -9.19
CA SER A 376 -18.12 12.09 -9.96
C SER A 376 -17.92 11.69 -11.43
N ASN A 377 -19.04 11.50 -12.13
CA ASN A 377 -19.19 11.99 -13.48
C ASN A 377 -19.01 13.51 -13.43
N HIS A 378 -17.77 14.00 -13.37
CA HIS A 378 -17.44 15.39 -13.64
C HIS A 378 -16.44 15.43 -14.80
N SER A 379 -17.00 15.56 -16.00
CA SER A 379 -16.36 16.39 -17.01
C SER A 379 -16.42 17.86 -16.59
N ARG A 380 -15.34 18.58 -16.92
CA ARG A 380 -15.11 20.05 -16.89
C ARG A 380 -14.52 20.57 -15.58
N SER A 381 -13.46 21.39 -15.60
CA SER A 381 -13.24 22.53 -16.50
C SER A 381 -11.81 22.72 -16.98
N MET A 382 -11.68 23.20 -18.22
CA MET A 382 -10.56 24.00 -18.71
C MET A 382 -10.17 25.07 -17.68
N LEU A 383 -8.87 25.30 -17.51
CA LEU A 383 -8.34 26.63 -17.31
C LEU A 383 -7.22 26.82 -18.33
N HIS A 384 -7.48 27.70 -19.29
CA HIS A 384 -6.46 28.44 -20.00
C HIS A 384 -5.63 29.22 -18.98
N PHE A 385 -4.32 29.06 -18.99
CA PHE A 385 -3.34 30.14 -19.03
C PHE A 385 -2.08 29.64 -19.72
#